data_AF-A0A935WCE8-F1
#
_entry.id   AF-A0A935WCE8-F1
#
_cell.length_a   1.000
_cell.length_b   1.000
_cell.length_c   1.000
_cell.angle_alpha   90.00
_cell.angle_beta   90.00
_cell.angle_gamma   90.00
#
_symmetry.space_group_name_H-M   'P 1'
#
loop_
_entity.id
_entity.type
_entity.pdbx_description
1 polymer ?
#
loop_
_entity_poly.entity_id
_entity_poly.type
_entity_poly.pdbx_seq_one_letter_code
_entity_poly.pdbx_strand_id
1 'polypeptide(L)'
;MPDKSAVPDRSPSPGSLDARVEARLAQAGAAFDRRARAARPGRGRGKAAAPAPGERERATLRAVFHELGDAHRAYRARTGGTVTPALRSATTAFKAQPSALTLVGVAAFLDELGILAW
;
A
#
# COMPACT_ATOMS: atom_id res chain seq x y z
N MET A 1 43.97 18.69 -9.10
CA MET A 1 42.62 19.22 -9.38
C MET A 1 41.64 18.06 -9.19
N PRO A 2 40.96 17.93 -8.03
CA PRO A 2 40.00 16.84 -7.83
C PRO A 2 38.66 17.22 -8.48
N ASP A 3 38.30 16.51 -9.55
CA ASP A 3 36.95 16.53 -10.12
C ASP A 3 36.03 15.76 -9.18
N LYS A 4 35.16 16.52 -8.51
CA LYS A 4 34.23 16.04 -7.51
C LYS A 4 33.09 15.34 -8.22
N SER A 5 33.19 14.00 -8.32
CA SER A 5 32.10 13.11 -8.69
C SER A 5 30.81 13.57 -8.03
N ALA A 6 29.93 14.16 -8.83
CA ALA A 6 28.57 14.49 -8.45
C ALA A 6 27.82 13.18 -8.27
N VAL A 7 27.88 12.64 -7.05
CA VAL A 7 26.90 11.68 -6.56
C VAL A 7 25.54 12.36 -6.67
N PRO A 8 24.57 11.82 -7.44
CA PRO A 8 23.24 12.38 -7.42
C PRO A 8 22.70 12.22 -6.00
N ASP A 9 22.52 13.37 -5.36
CA ASP A 9 21.83 13.56 -4.10
C ASP A 9 20.44 12.92 -4.22
N ARG A 10 20.35 11.67 -3.77
CA ARG A 10 19.09 10.93 -3.59
C ARG A 10 18.45 11.40 -2.29
N SER A 11 18.27 12.71 -2.13
CA SER A 11 17.31 13.22 -1.17
C SER A 11 15.92 12.79 -1.67
N PRO A 12 15.14 12.03 -0.88
CA PRO A 12 13.78 11.68 -1.27
C PRO A 12 12.97 12.97 -1.34
N SER A 13 12.74 13.48 -2.54
CA SER A 13 11.71 14.47 -2.81
C SER A 13 10.41 14.00 -2.14
N PRO A 14 9.60 14.89 -1.56
CA PRO A 14 8.26 14.53 -1.13
C PRO A 14 7.44 14.19 -2.39
N GLY A 15 7.12 12.95 -2.76
CA GLY A 15 7.41 11.60 -2.27
C GLY A 15 7.25 10.70 -3.49
N SER A 16 8.31 10.05 -3.96
CA SER A 16 8.18 9.07 -5.06
C SER A 16 7.04 8.10 -4.74
N LEU A 17 6.25 7.70 -5.74
CA LEU A 17 5.04 6.90 -5.53
C LEU A 17 5.33 5.64 -4.69
N ASP A 18 6.48 5.02 -4.90
CA ASP A 18 7.05 3.97 -4.08
C ASP A 18 7.13 4.36 -2.59
N ALA A 19 7.78 5.47 -2.26
CA ALA A 19 7.87 5.98 -0.89
C ALA A 19 6.50 6.28 -0.27
N ARG A 20 5.54 6.83 -1.04
CA ARG A 20 4.17 7.06 -0.56
C ARG A 20 3.45 5.75 -0.26
N VAL A 21 3.57 4.76 -1.14
CA VAL A 21 3.01 3.41 -0.96
C VAL A 21 3.66 2.71 0.25
N GLU A 22 4.97 2.80 0.41
CA GLU A 22 5.68 2.25 1.56
C GLU A 22 5.25 2.91 2.88
N ALA A 23 5.13 4.23 2.91
CA ALA A 23 4.63 4.97 4.06
C ALA A 23 3.19 4.53 4.40
N ARG A 24 2.34 4.34 3.39
CA ARG A 24 0.97 3.87 3.60
C ARG A 24 0.92 2.43 4.11
N LEU A 25 1.77 1.55 3.60
CA LEU A 25 1.93 0.18 4.10
C LEU A 25 2.40 0.17 5.56
N ALA A 26 3.36 1.02 5.93
CA ALA A 26 3.83 1.15 7.31
C ALA A 26 2.70 1.60 8.25
N GLN A 27 1.90 2.60 7.84
CA GLN A 27 0.74 3.07 8.59
C GLN A 27 -0.34 1.99 8.74
N ALA A 28 -0.67 1.28 7.65
CA ALA A 28 -1.65 0.20 7.66
C ALA A 28 -1.19 -0.97 8.56
N GLY A 29 0.09 -1.32 8.53
CA GLY A 29 0.68 -2.33 9.41
C GLY A 29 0.62 -1.93 10.88
N ALA A 30 0.91 -0.66 11.19
CA ALA A 30 0.79 -0.14 12.55
C ALA A 30 -0.67 -0.12 13.05
N ALA A 31 -1.63 0.21 12.18
CA ALA A 31 -3.05 0.17 12.50
C ALA A 31 -3.54 -1.27 12.76
N PHE A 32 -3.07 -2.23 11.96
CA PHE A 32 -3.32 -3.65 12.16
C PHE A 32 -2.80 -4.12 13.52
N ASP A 33 -1.55 -3.80 13.85
CA ASP A 33 -0.94 -4.16 15.14
C ASP A 33 -1.69 -3.53 16.33
N ARG A 34 -2.10 -2.27 16.19
CA ARG A 34 -2.91 -1.57 17.21
C ARG A 34 -4.24 -2.27 17.42
N ARG A 35 -4.93 -2.66 16.34
CA ARG A 35 -6.22 -3.37 16.42
C ARG A 35 -6.06 -4.76 17.03
N ALA A 36 -5.02 -5.50 16.64
CA ALA A 36 -4.71 -6.81 17.22
C ALA A 36 -4.43 -6.71 18.73
N ARG A 37 -3.75 -5.64 19.17
CA ARG A 37 -3.53 -5.36 20.60
C ARG A 37 -4.80 -4.95 21.34
N ALA A 38 -5.64 -4.10 20.73
CA ALA A 38 -6.88 -3.61 21.32
C ALA A 38 -7.98 -4.68 21.41
N ALA A 39 -8.02 -5.61 20.45
CA ALA A 39 -8.94 -6.76 20.46
C ALA A 39 -8.59 -7.82 21.54
N ARG A 40 -7.65 -7.52 22.44
CA ARG A 40 -7.23 -8.39 23.54
C ARG A 40 -7.75 -7.86 24.89
N PRO A 41 -9.07 -7.94 25.18
CA PRO A 41 -9.57 -7.58 26.50
C PRO A 41 -9.23 -8.72 27.48
N GLY A 42 -8.24 -8.49 28.35
CA GLY A 42 -8.24 -8.97 29.74
C GLY A 42 -8.53 -10.45 30.05
N ARG A 43 -8.22 -11.43 29.17
CA ARG A 43 -8.32 -12.86 29.52
C ARG A 43 -7.02 -13.59 29.27
N GLY A 44 -6.35 -13.88 30.39
CA GLY A 44 -5.48 -15.03 30.53
C GLY A 44 -4.15 -14.93 29.79
N ARG A 45 -3.14 -15.45 30.45
CA ARG A 45 -1.78 -15.71 29.95
C ARG A 45 -1.80 -16.83 28.90
N GLY A 46 -2.65 -16.71 27.87
CA GLY A 46 -2.69 -17.56 26.69
C GLY A 46 -1.90 -16.87 25.59
N LYS A 47 -0.73 -17.44 25.27
CA LYS A 47 0.12 -17.03 24.16
C LYS A 47 -0.59 -17.35 22.83
N ALA A 48 -1.65 -16.60 22.50
CA ALA A 48 -2.13 -16.55 21.13
C ALA A 48 -0.95 -16.06 20.30
N ALA A 49 -0.48 -16.92 19.39
CA ALA A 49 0.68 -16.65 18.56
C ALA A 49 0.46 -15.30 17.87
N ALA A 50 1.45 -14.41 17.95
CA ALA A 50 1.47 -13.27 17.05
C ALA A 50 1.31 -13.82 15.62
N PRO A 51 0.46 -13.21 14.76
CA PRO A 51 0.35 -13.64 13.38
C PRO A 51 1.74 -13.73 12.78
N ALA A 52 1.98 -14.78 12.00
CA ALA A 52 3.29 -14.97 11.40
C ALA A 52 3.68 -13.71 10.63
N PRO A 53 4.96 -13.28 10.64
CA PRO A 53 5.38 -12.04 9.98
C PRO A 53 4.87 -11.90 8.53
N GLY A 54 4.87 -13.00 7.77
CA GLY A 54 4.34 -13.02 6.39
C GLY A 54 2.81 -12.92 6.28
N GLU A 55 2.06 -13.31 7.30
CA GLU A 55 0.60 -13.13 7.35
C GLU A 55 0.24 -11.67 7.62
N ARG A 56 0.95 -11.02 8.55
CA ARG A 56 0.82 -9.58 8.82
C ARG A 56 1.09 -8.76 7.56
N GLU A 57 2.17 -9.06 6.86
CA GLU A 57 2.55 -8.37 5.63
C GLU A 57 1.46 -8.52 4.56
N ARG A 58 0.99 -9.75 4.31
CA ARG A 58 -0.11 -10.01 3.37
C ARG A 58 -1.40 -9.31 3.75
N ALA A 59 -1.77 -9.29 5.03
CA ALA A 59 -2.95 -8.59 5.51
C ALA A 59 -2.83 -7.08 5.29
N THR A 60 -1.64 -6.52 5.52
CA THR A 60 -1.34 -5.11 5.31
C THR A 60 -1.42 -4.74 3.83
N LEU A 61 -0.80 -5.53 2.95
CA LEU A 61 -0.88 -5.36 1.49
C LEU A 61 -2.32 -5.39 1.00
N ARG A 62 -3.12 -6.36 1.48
CA ARG A 62 -4.54 -6.48 1.13
C ARG A 62 -5.35 -5.28 1.62
N ALA A 63 -5.09 -4.78 2.84
CA ALA A 63 -5.79 -3.62 3.37
C ALA A 63 -5.58 -2.38 2.49
N VAL A 64 -4.33 -2.10 2.09
CA VAL A 64 -4.04 -0.97 1.19
C VAL A 64 -4.63 -1.22 -0.20
N PHE A 65 -4.58 -2.45 -0.72
CA PHE A 65 -5.23 -2.78 -1.99
C PHE A 65 -6.75 -2.54 -1.97
N HIS A 66 -7.42 -2.86 -0.86
CA HIS A 66 -8.84 -2.56 -0.70
C HIS A 66 -9.12 -1.06 -0.67
N GLU A 67 -8.30 -0.28 0.03
CA GLU A 67 -8.39 1.18 0.06
C GLU A 67 -8.25 1.80 -1.34
N LEU A 68 -7.28 1.33 -2.13
CA LEU A 68 -7.12 1.74 -3.54
C LEU A 68 -8.37 1.39 -4.37
N GLY A 69 -8.94 0.21 -4.15
CA GLY A 69 -10.18 -0.24 -4.80
C GLY A 69 -11.40 0.62 -4.44
N ASP A 70 -11.51 1.04 -3.17
CA ASP A 70 -12.58 1.90 -2.69
C ASP A 70 -12.46 3.32 -3.25
N ALA A 71 -11.25 3.89 -3.28
CA ALA A 71 -10.97 5.18 -3.92
C ALA A 71 -11.38 5.16 -5.39
N HIS A 72 -10.99 4.10 -6.12
CA HIS A 72 -11.37 3.92 -7.51
C HIS A 72 -12.89 3.75 -7.68
N ARG A 73 -13.55 2.97 -6.81
CA ARG A 73 -15.01 2.79 -6.85
C ARG A 73 -15.74 4.12 -6.63
N ALA A 74 -15.30 4.92 -5.66
CA ALA A 74 -15.86 6.23 -5.37
C ALA A 74 -15.68 7.20 -6.55
N TYR A 75 -14.49 7.20 -7.18
CA TYR A 75 -14.25 7.95 -8.41
C TYR A 75 -15.22 7.56 -9.52
N ARG A 76 -15.35 6.26 -9.83
CA ARG A 76 -16.28 5.79 -10.87
C ARG A 76 -17.73 6.15 -10.58
N ALA A 77 -18.15 6.13 -9.32
CA ALA A 77 -19.50 6.52 -8.94
C ALA A 77 -19.78 8.00 -9.25
N ARG A 78 -18.75 8.86 -9.22
CA ARG A 78 -18.86 10.30 -9.50
C ARG A 78 -18.70 10.64 -10.98
N THR A 79 -17.82 9.95 -11.69
CA THR A 79 -17.43 10.28 -13.07
C THR A 79 -18.00 9.35 -14.14
N GLY A 80 -18.56 8.21 -13.74
CA GLY A 80 -18.94 7.14 -14.68
C GLY A 80 -17.74 6.45 -15.34
N GLY A 81 -16.52 6.67 -14.85
CA GLY A 81 -15.29 6.15 -15.45
C GLY A 81 -15.25 4.63 -15.60
N THR A 82 -14.61 4.14 -16.66
CA THR A 82 -14.44 2.72 -16.94
C THR A 82 -13.12 2.18 -16.39
N VAL A 83 -13.08 0.88 -16.08
CA VAL A 83 -11.84 0.19 -15.68
C VAL A 83 -10.98 0.01 -16.92
N THR A 84 -9.79 0.62 -16.95
CA THR A 84 -8.85 0.41 -18.06
C THR A 84 -8.28 -1.01 -18.05
N PRO A 85 -7.94 -1.58 -19.23
CA PRO A 85 -7.28 -2.88 -19.30
C PRO A 85 -5.96 -2.92 -18.52
N ALA A 86 -5.23 -1.81 -18.47
CA ALA A 86 -3.98 -1.67 -17.75
C ALA A 86 -4.17 -1.78 -16.22
N LEU A 87 -5.18 -1.10 -15.66
CA LEU A 87 -5.56 -1.25 -14.25
C LEU A 87 -6.03 -2.68 -13.94
N ARG A 88 -6.78 -3.31 -14.86
CA ARG A 88 -7.17 -4.72 -14.73
C ARG A 88 -5.96 -5.65 -14.69
N SER A 89 -4.95 -5.40 -15.53
CA SER A 89 -3.70 -6.17 -15.53
C SER A 89 -2.95 -6.00 -14.21
N ALA A 90 -2.79 -4.77 -13.73
CA ALA A 90 -2.11 -4.48 -12.46
C ALA A 90 -2.81 -5.13 -11.25
N THR A 91 -4.14 -5.03 -11.17
CA THR A 91 -4.93 -5.70 -10.13
C THR A 91 -4.84 -7.23 -10.22
N THR A 92 -4.74 -7.78 -11.43
CA THR A 92 -4.55 -9.22 -11.65
C THR A 92 -3.16 -9.67 -11.20
N ALA A 93 -2.11 -8.91 -11.52
CA ALA A 93 -0.75 -9.16 -11.06
C ALA A 93 -0.65 -9.14 -9.53
N PHE A 94 -1.29 -8.17 -8.87
CA PHE A 94 -1.36 -8.12 -7.40
C PHE A 94 -2.08 -9.34 -6.81
N LYS A 95 -3.19 -9.79 -7.42
CA LYS A 95 -3.91 -10.98 -6.95
C LYS A 95 -3.10 -12.27 -7.12
N ALA A 96 -2.32 -12.37 -8.18
CA ALA A 96 -1.43 -13.51 -8.43
C ALA A 96 -0.24 -13.51 -7.45
N GLN A 97 0.39 -12.34 -7.26
CA GLN A 97 1.54 -12.17 -6.38
C GLN A 97 1.41 -10.86 -5.58
N PRO A 98 0.80 -10.92 -4.38
CA PRO A 98 0.65 -9.76 -3.52
C PRO A 98 2.02 -9.29 -3.03
N SER A 99 2.47 -8.13 -3.49
CA SER A 99 3.74 -7.53 -3.09
C SER A 99 3.65 -6.01 -3.15
N ALA A 100 4.60 -5.32 -2.52
CA ALA A 100 4.68 -3.85 -2.59
C ALA A 100 4.82 -3.37 -4.05
N LEU A 101 5.61 -4.07 -4.87
CA LEU A 101 5.84 -3.70 -6.26
C LEU A 101 4.58 -3.83 -7.13
N THR A 102 3.81 -4.92 -6.96
CA THR A 102 2.52 -5.06 -7.69
C THR A 102 1.48 -4.07 -7.19
N LEU A 103 1.54 -3.67 -5.92
CA LEU A 103 0.69 -2.62 -5.35
C LEU A 103 1.05 -1.22 -5.89
N VAL A 104 2.33 -0.90 -6.03
CA VAL A 104 2.80 0.35 -6.66
C VAL A 104 2.28 0.46 -8.09
N GLY A 105 2.25 -0.65 -8.84
CA GLY A 105 1.66 -0.68 -10.18
C GLY A 105 0.17 -0.29 -10.20
N VAL A 106 -0.61 -0.76 -9.21
CA VAL A 106 -2.03 -0.36 -9.07
C VAL A 106 -2.15 1.10 -8.63
N ALA A 107 -1.31 1.54 -7.68
CA ALA A 107 -1.29 2.89 -7.18
C ALA A 107 -0.92 3.90 -8.29
N ALA A 108 -0.02 3.54 -9.22
CA ALA A 108 0.39 4.41 -10.31
C ALA A 108 -0.79 4.83 -11.19
N PHE A 109 -1.66 3.88 -11.55
CA PHE A 109 -2.88 4.18 -12.31
C PHE A 109 -3.84 5.10 -11.55
N LEU A 110 -3.89 5.01 -10.22
CA LEU A 110 -4.76 5.85 -9.41
C LEU A 110 -4.13 7.23 -9.13
N ASP A 111 -2.80 7.32 -9.13
CA ASP A 111 -2.03 8.56 -9.05
C ASP A 111 -2.19 9.40 -10.32
N GLU A 112 -2.09 8.75 -11.50
CA GLU A 112 -2.33 9.39 -12.79
C GLU A 112 -3.75 9.94 -12.92
N LEU A 113 -4.72 9.27 -12.30
CA LEU A 113 -6.11 9.75 -12.24
C LEU A 113 -6.32 10.86 -11.20
N GLY A 114 -5.32 11.17 -10.36
CA GLY A 114 -5.39 12.19 -9.31
C GLY A 114 -6.35 11.85 -8.18
N ILE A 115 -6.63 10.56 -7.95
CA ILE A 115 -7.63 10.09 -6.96
C ILE A 115 -7.01 9.53 -5.70
N LEU A 116 -5.68 9.44 -5.64
CA LEU A 116 -4.95 9.14 -4.42
C LEU A 116 -4.97 10.35 -3.49
N ALA A 117 -5.53 10.17 -2.29
CA ALA A 117 -5.69 11.23 -1.29
C ALA A 117 -4.53 11.32 -0.29
N TRP A 118 -3.45 10.56 -0.50
CA TRP A 118 -2.31 10.43 0.42
C TRP A 118 -0.97 10.48 -0.31
#